data_AF-A0A9D8NIJ2-F1
#
_entry.id   AF-A0A9D8NIJ2-F1
#
_cell.length_a   1.000
_cell.length_b   1.000
_cell.length_c   1.000
_cell.angle_alpha   90.00
_cell.angle_beta   90.00
_cell.angle_gamma   90.00
#
_symmetry.space_group_name_H-M   'P 1'
#
loop_
_entity.id
_entity.type
_entity.pdbx_description
1 polymer ?
#
loop_
_entity_poly.entity_id
_entity_poly.type
_entity_poly.pdbx_seq_one_letter_code
_entity_poly.pdbx_strand_id
1 'polypeptide(L)'
;MKTSPLHLRATRAAGFTLLEILLVIVIILLLAGAVVVFVLPQQKGAEKNTTKILLSQVATALDTYRLNIGHYPSEQEGGLEALSTKPTFENERLGEKWQGPYLKPGTTLDDPWGNKLRYQLADAAAGDGKASALPYKLSSVGPDGQPDTDDDIVHGASPAGAASANP
;
A
#
# COMPACT_ATOMS: atom_id res chain seq x y z
N MET A 1 -58.26 -31.58 -68.90
CA MET A 1 -57.14 -31.46 -67.93
C MET A 1 -57.05 -30.00 -67.50
N LYS A 2 -57.24 -29.70 -66.21
CA LYS A 2 -57.22 -28.32 -65.69
C LYS A 2 -56.35 -28.34 -64.42
N THR A 3 -55.18 -27.71 -64.48
CA THR A 3 -54.22 -27.67 -63.37
C THR A 3 -54.59 -26.53 -62.43
N SER A 4 -54.98 -26.87 -61.21
CA SER A 4 -55.26 -25.90 -60.15
C SER A 4 -53.95 -25.32 -59.61
N PRO A 5 -53.79 -23.98 -59.51
CA PRO A 5 -52.60 -23.40 -58.92
C PRO A 5 -52.67 -23.48 -57.38
N LEU A 6 -51.57 -23.88 -56.76
CA LEU A 6 -51.40 -23.84 -55.30
C LEU A 6 -51.07 -22.39 -54.89
N HIS A 7 -51.99 -21.75 -54.18
CA HIS A 7 -51.73 -20.46 -53.53
C HIS A 7 -50.80 -20.66 -52.32
N LEU A 8 -49.51 -20.36 -52.47
CA LEU A 8 -48.62 -20.20 -51.33
C LEU A 8 -49.05 -18.96 -50.54
N ARG A 9 -49.53 -19.15 -49.32
CA ARG A 9 -49.77 -18.07 -48.37
C ARG A 9 -48.42 -17.53 -47.89
N ALA A 10 -48.08 -16.31 -48.31
CA ALA A 10 -46.97 -15.56 -47.74
C ALA A 10 -47.26 -15.30 -46.25
N THR A 11 -46.45 -15.88 -45.36
CA THR A 11 -46.43 -15.54 -43.94
C THR A 11 -45.97 -14.09 -43.81
N ARG A 12 -46.84 -13.20 -43.30
CA ARG A 12 -46.45 -11.82 -43.00
C ARG A 12 -45.33 -11.84 -41.97
N ALA A 13 -44.18 -11.30 -42.32
CA ALA A 13 -43.15 -10.98 -41.35
C ALA A 13 -43.74 -9.96 -40.36
N ALA A 14 -43.77 -10.31 -39.08
CA ALA A 14 -44.12 -9.36 -38.04
C ALA A 14 -42.98 -8.33 -37.96
N GLY A 15 -43.28 -7.07 -38.30
CA GLY A 15 -42.34 -5.96 -38.12
C GLY A 15 -42.28 -5.56 -36.65
N PHE A 16 -41.10 -5.12 -36.20
CA PHE A 16 -40.92 -4.56 -34.86
C PHE A 16 -41.83 -3.35 -34.65
N THR A 17 -42.42 -3.26 -33.46
CA THR A 17 -43.23 -2.10 -33.08
C THR A 17 -42.36 -1.01 -32.46
N LEU A 18 -42.75 0.26 -32.63
CA LEU A 18 -42.05 1.38 -31.99
C LEU A 18 -42.02 1.25 -30.46
N LEU A 19 -43.06 0.65 -29.87
CA LEU A 19 -43.14 0.39 -28.43
C LEU A 19 -42.05 -0.57 -27.94
N GLU A 20 -41.68 -1.54 -28.76
CA GLU A 20 -40.67 -2.56 -28.44
C GLU A 20 -39.29 -1.93 -28.30
N ILE A 21 -38.95 -1.04 -29.23
CA ILE A 21 -37.69 -0.27 -29.18
C ILE A 21 -37.73 0.75 -28.04
N LEU A 22 -38.88 1.40 -27.80
CA LEU A 22 -39.03 2.34 -26.70
C LEU A 22 -38.80 1.66 -25.34
N LEU A 23 -39.42 0.51 -25.10
CA LEU A 23 -39.28 -0.24 -23.85
C LEU A 23 -37.83 -0.70 -23.63
N VAL A 24 -37.15 -1.16 -24.69
CA VAL A 24 -35.75 -1.55 -24.63
C VAL A 24 -34.86 -0.38 -24.22
N ILE A 25 -35.06 0.80 -24.81
CA ILE A 25 -34.29 2.00 -24.46
C ILE A 25 -34.54 2.41 -23.00
N VAL A 26 -35.80 2.34 -22.53
CA VAL A 26 -36.14 2.63 -21.13
C VAL A 26 -35.43 1.66 -20.19
N ILE A 27 -35.43 0.35 -20.48
CA ILE A 27 -34.74 -0.65 -19.65
C ILE A 27 -33.22 -0.40 -19.67
N ILE A 28 -32.62 -0.07 -20.81
CA ILE A 28 -31.20 0.26 -20.91
C ILE A 28 -30.86 1.50 -20.08
N LEU A 29 -31.66 2.56 -20.13
CA LEU A 29 -31.43 3.77 -19.34
C LEU A 29 -31.55 3.52 -17.83
N LEU A 30 -32.51 2.70 -17.42
CA LEU A 30 -32.66 2.28 -16.01
C LEU A 30 -31.49 1.43 -15.54
N LEU A 31 -31.05 0.45 -16.34
CA LEU A 31 -29.89 -0.39 -16.02
C LEU A 31 -28.59 0.40 -16.03
N ALA A 32 -28.39 1.30 -17.00
CA ALA A 32 -27.22 2.16 -17.07
C ALA A 32 -27.08 3.07 -15.84
N GLY A 33 -28.20 3.57 -15.30
CA GLY A 33 -28.21 4.31 -14.03
C GLY A 33 -27.98 3.43 -12.79
N ALA A 34 -28.35 2.15 -12.84
CA ALA A 34 -28.18 1.21 -11.74
C ALA A 34 -26.75 0.62 -11.62
N VAL A 35 -25.94 0.66 -12.69
CA VAL A 35 -24.57 0.12 -12.73
C VAL A 35 -23.53 1.07 -12.08
N VAL A 36 -23.95 1.94 -11.16
CA VAL A 36 -23.03 2.75 -10.31
C VAL A 36 -22.57 1.97 -9.06
N VAL A 37 -22.49 0.63 -9.16
CA VAL A 37 -22.13 -0.19 -8.01
C VAL A 37 -20.64 -0.09 -7.72
N PHE A 38 -20.33 0.78 -6.76
CA PHE A 38 -19.36 0.63 -5.68
C PHE A 38 -18.00 -0.01 -6.05
N VAL A 39 -16.99 0.85 -6.25
CA VAL A 39 -15.63 0.52 -5.81
C VAL A 39 -15.38 1.29 -4.52
N LEU A 40 -15.83 0.75 -3.38
CA LEU A 40 -15.39 1.29 -2.09
C LEU A 40 -13.90 0.95 -1.92
N PRO A 41 -13.06 1.90 -1.49
CA PRO A 41 -11.66 1.64 -1.21
C PRO A 41 -11.53 0.93 0.14
N GLN A 42 -11.86 -0.37 0.20
CA GLN A 42 -11.50 -1.23 1.34
C GLN A 42 -9.97 -1.40 1.46
N GLN A 43 -9.21 -0.91 0.48
CA GLN A 43 -7.74 -0.91 0.47
C GLN A 43 -7.13 -0.04 1.58
N LYS A 44 -7.81 1.05 2.00
CA LYS A 44 -7.23 2.03 2.94
C LYS A 44 -6.76 1.41 4.27
N GLY A 45 -7.51 0.44 4.82
CA GLY A 45 -7.13 -0.25 6.05
C GLY A 45 -6.02 -1.29 5.84
N ALA A 46 -6.09 -2.01 4.72
CA ALA A 46 -5.13 -3.05 4.36
C ALA A 46 -3.74 -2.48 4.05
N GLU A 47 -3.67 -1.32 3.39
CA GLU A 47 -2.42 -0.61 3.11
C GLU A 47 -1.74 -0.17 4.41
N LYS A 48 -2.46 0.51 5.31
CA LYS A 48 -1.93 0.90 6.63
C LYS A 48 -1.41 -0.29 7.43
N ASN A 49 -2.13 -1.42 7.40
CA ASN A 49 -1.70 -2.63 8.09
C ASN A 49 -0.45 -3.24 7.43
N THR A 50 -0.40 -3.27 6.11
CA THR A 50 0.77 -3.72 5.34
C THR A 50 1.99 -2.87 5.68
N THR A 51 1.85 -1.55 5.74
CA THR A 51 2.92 -0.63 6.16
C THR A 51 3.39 -0.95 7.57
N LYS A 52 2.49 -1.15 8.54
CA LYS A 52 2.89 -1.52 9.92
C LYS A 52 3.68 -2.84 9.96
N ILE A 53 3.27 -3.83 9.17
CA ILE A 53 3.99 -5.11 9.05
C ILE A 53 5.37 -4.88 8.43
N LEU A 54 5.45 -4.11 7.34
CA LEU A 54 6.73 -3.77 6.70
C LEU A 54 7.68 -3.07 7.68
N LEU A 55 7.19 -2.05 8.39
CA LEU A 55 7.96 -1.33 9.41
C LEU A 55 8.47 -2.29 10.50
N SER A 56 7.64 -3.24 10.95
CA SER A 56 8.06 -4.26 11.92
C SER A 56 9.12 -5.22 11.38
N GLN A 57 9.04 -5.58 10.09
CA GLN A 57 10.06 -6.43 9.45
C GLN A 57 11.39 -5.70 9.34
N VAL A 58 11.36 -4.44 8.91
CA VAL A 58 12.55 -3.58 8.81
C VAL A 58 13.15 -3.32 10.20
N ALA A 59 12.34 -3.07 11.22
CA ALA A 59 12.79 -2.93 12.60
C ALA A 59 13.53 -4.20 13.10
N THR A 60 12.98 -5.38 12.82
CA THR A 60 13.62 -6.66 13.18
C THR A 60 14.96 -6.84 12.45
N ALA A 61 15.03 -6.44 11.18
CA ALA A 61 16.27 -6.48 10.40
C ALA A 61 17.32 -5.49 10.94
N LEU A 62 16.89 -4.29 11.35
CA LEU A 62 17.75 -3.30 12.01
C LEU A 62 18.33 -3.83 13.33
N ASP A 63 17.51 -4.50 14.15
CA ASP A 63 18.00 -5.11 15.39
C ASP A 63 19.00 -6.22 15.12
N THR A 64 18.76 -7.05 14.11
CA THR A 64 19.70 -8.11 13.69
C THR A 64 21.01 -7.53 13.16
N TYR A 65 20.94 -6.47 12.34
CA TYR A 65 22.13 -5.73 11.88
C TYR A 65 22.94 -5.23 13.06
N ARG A 66 22.29 -4.62 14.05
CA ARG A 66 22.96 -4.14 15.28
C ARG A 66 23.59 -5.27 16.08
N LEU A 67 22.97 -6.45 16.17
CA LEU A 67 23.57 -7.60 16.87
C LEU A 67 24.87 -8.06 16.22
N ASN A 68 24.96 -7.99 14.88
CA ASN A 68 26.14 -8.43 14.14
C ASN A 68 27.24 -7.37 14.09
N ILE A 69 26.87 -6.13 13.78
CA ILE A 69 27.82 -5.04 13.53
C ILE A 69 28.16 -4.31 14.84
N GLY A 70 27.18 -4.14 15.73
CA GLY A 70 27.30 -3.43 17.01
C GLY A 70 26.54 -2.10 17.07
N HIS A 71 26.18 -1.55 15.91
CA HIS A 71 25.42 -0.30 15.75
C HIS A 71 24.37 -0.44 14.65
N TYR A 72 23.41 0.48 14.59
CA TYR A 72 22.46 0.56 13.48
C TYR A 72 23.10 1.27 12.27
N PRO A 73 22.66 0.99 11.04
CA PRO A 73 23.26 1.59 9.84
C PRO A 73 23.25 3.12 9.88
N SER A 74 24.40 3.74 9.62
CA SER A 74 24.46 5.20 9.46
C SER A 74 24.04 5.64 8.07
N GLU A 75 23.83 6.95 7.88
CA GLU A 75 23.59 7.50 6.53
C GLU A 75 24.78 7.27 5.60
N GLN A 76 26.02 7.28 6.12
CA GLN A 76 27.24 7.00 5.37
C GLN A 76 27.32 5.53 4.93
N GLU A 77 26.79 4.62 5.73
CA GLU A 77 26.66 3.20 5.40
C GLU A 77 25.47 2.93 4.45
N GLY A 78 24.70 3.95 4.04
CA GLY A 78 23.56 3.80 3.13
C GLY A 78 22.22 3.58 3.82
N GLY A 79 22.13 3.74 5.15
CA GLY A 79 20.90 3.67 5.92
C GLY A 79 20.18 2.33 5.75
N LEU A 80 18.89 2.35 5.39
CA LEU A 80 18.10 1.11 5.22
C LEU A 80 18.64 0.18 4.13
N GLU A 81 19.36 0.69 3.13
CA GLU A 81 19.92 -0.14 2.07
C GLU A 81 21.05 -1.06 2.57
N ALA A 82 21.69 -0.72 3.71
CA ALA A 82 22.65 -1.59 4.37
C ALA A 82 22.06 -2.93 4.85
N LEU A 83 20.72 -3.00 4.92
CA LEU A 83 19.98 -4.22 5.25
C LEU A 83 19.83 -5.17 4.06
N SER A 84 19.82 -4.64 2.83
CA SER A 84 19.67 -5.41 1.60
C SER A 84 21.02 -5.74 0.97
N THR A 85 21.93 -4.77 0.95
CA THR A 85 23.22 -4.83 0.28
C THR A 85 24.34 -4.54 1.27
N LYS A 86 25.47 -5.24 1.15
CA LYS A 86 26.62 -5.01 2.02
C LYS A 86 27.14 -3.57 1.83
N PRO A 87 27.17 -2.75 2.89
CA PRO A 87 27.65 -1.37 2.78
C PRO A 87 29.18 -1.31 2.79
N THR A 88 29.73 -0.17 2.40
CA THR A 88 31.15 0.13 2.55
C THR A 88 31.41 0.57 3.99
N PHE A 89 32.15 -0.24 4.74
CA PHE A 89 32.52 0.08 6.11
C PHE A 89 33.83 0.85 6.14
N GLU A 90 33.95 1.82 7.05
CA GLU A 90 35.22 2.51 7.34
C GLU A 90 36.29 1.54 7.88
N ASN A 91 35.85 0.48 8.56
CA ASN A 91 36.71 -0.57 9.09
C ASN A 91 36.38 -1.90 8.42
N GLU A 92 37.34 -2.45 7.67
CA GLU A 92 37.16 -3.73 6.96
C GLU A 92 36.75 -4.88 7.88
N ARG A 93 37.16 -4.87 9.15
CA ARG A 93 36.74 -5.89 10.14
C ARG A 93 35.25 -5.86 10.43
N LEU A 94 34.57 -4.71 10.28
CA LEU A 94 33.11 -4.64 10.39
C LEU A 94 32.46 -5.28 9.16
N GLY A 95 33.08 -5.13 7.99
CA GLY A 95 32.66 -5.82 6.77
C GLY A 95 32.70 -7.34 6.86
N GLU A 96 33.60 -7.91 7.67
CA GLU A 96 33.65 -9.35 7.96
C GLU A 96 32.49 -9.82 8.85
N LYS A 97 31.97 -8.94 9.71
CA LYS A 97 30.85 -9.24 10.62
C LYS A 97 29.48 -9.16 9.95
N TRP A 98 29.39 -8.54 8.78
CA TRP A 98 28.14 -8.43 8.04
C TRP A 98 27.71 -9.81 7.50
N GLN A 99 26.53 -10.27 7.90
CA GLN A 99 25.96 -11.58 7.53
C GLN A 99 24.64 -11.45 6.77
N GLY A 100 24.40 -10.28 6.17
CA GLY A 100 23.17 -10.02 5.43
C GLY A 100 23.08 -10.81 4.11
N PRO A 101 22.00 -10.62 3.33
CA PRO A 101 20.94 -9.63 3.53
C PRO A 101 20.09 -9.91 4.78
N TYR A 102 19.76 -8.86 5.52
CA TYR A 102 18.92 -8.92 6.72
C TYR A 102 17.42 -8.87 6.41
N LEU A 103 17.07 -8.39 5.22
CA LEU A 103 15.71 -8.42 4.69
C LEU A 103 15.49 -9.68 3.86
N LYS A 104 14.23 -10.14 3.81
CA LYS A 104 13.86 -11.27 2.95
C LYS A 104 14.03 -10.86 1.48
N PRO A 105 14.45 -11.79 0.59
CA PRO A 105 14.52 -11.50 -0.84
C PRO A 105 13.17 -10.99 -1.37
N GLY A 106 13.18 -9.85 -2.05
CA GLY A 106 11.98 -9.22 -2.57
C GLY A 106 11.21 -8.33 -1.58
N THR A 107 11.69 -8.14 -0.34
CA THR A 107 11.15 -7.09 0.53
C THR A 107 11.53 -5.71 -0.01
N THR A 108 10.54 -4.95 -0.47
CA THR A 108 10.72 -3.56 -0.88
C THR A 108 10.78 -2.64 0.34
N LEU A 109 11.63 -1.61 0.28
CA LEU A 109 11.71 -0.53 1.28
C LEU A 109 10.74 0.63 0.98
N ASP A 110 9.71 0.36 0.19
CA ASP A 110 8.66 1.29 -0.21
C ASP A 110 7.35 0.85 0.43
N ASP A 111 6.55 1.81 0.84
CA ASP A 111 5.21 1.57 1.36
C ASP A 111 4.20 1.26 0.23
N PRO A 112 2.94 0.86 0.55
CA PRO A 112 1.93 0.53 -0.46
C PRO A 112 1.55 1.68 -1.40
N TRP A 113 1.90 2.92 -1.05
CA TRP A 113 1.66 4.11 -1.87
C TRP A 113 2.87 4.48 -2.72
N GLY A 114 3.96 3.70 -2.64
CA GLY A 114 5.19 3.88 -3.41
C GLY A 114 6.18 4.86 -2.78
N ASN A 115 5.96 5.28 -1.52
CA ASN A 115 6.88 6.17 -0.83
C ASN A 115 7.96 5.37 -0.10
N LYS A 116 9.22 5.84 -0.18
CA LYS A 116 10.33 5.25 0.57
C LYS A 116 10.13 5.40 2.07
N LEU A 117 10.50 4.37 2.82
CA LEU A 117 10.55 4.46 4.28
C LEU A 117 11.58 5.49 4.74
N ARG A 118 11.20 6.27 5.76
CA ARG A 118 12.07 7.24 6.43
C ARG A 118 12.72 6.58 7.63
N TYR A 119 14.04 6.66 7.69
CA TYR A 119 14.85 6.16 8.78
C TYR A 119 15.80 7.25 9.24
N GLN A 120 15.81 7.53 10.54
CA GLN A 120 16.66 8.54 11.15
C GLN A 120 17.20 7.98 12.46
N LEU A 121 18.50 8.08 12.69
CA LEU A 121 19.08 7.78 14.00
C LEU A 121 18.61 8.85 14.99
N ALA A 122 18.14 8.41 16.16
CA ALA A 122 17.72 9.34 17.21
C ALA A 122 18.94 9.62 18.09
N ASP A 123 19.27 10.90 18.25
CA ASP A 123 20.24 11.29 19.27
C ASP A 123 19.66 10.95 20.65
N ALA A 124 20.38 10.16 21.43
CA ALA A 124 19.98 9.78 22.79
C ALA A 124 19.73 10.98 23.73
N ALA A 125 20.08 12.20 23.30
CA ALA A 125 19.88 13.46 24.01
C ALA A 125 18.57 14.20 23.67
N ALA A 126 17.85 13.81 22.61
CA ALA A 126 16.63 14.50 22.13
C ALA A 126 15.32 13.88 22.64
N GLY A 127 15.38 13.16 23.76
CA GLY A 127 14.20 12.52 24.35
C GLY A 127 13.39 13.50 25.20
N ASP A 128 12.42 14.19 24.60
CA ASP A 128 11.36 14.91 25.30
C ASP A 128 10.46 13.90 26.05
N GLY A 129 10.95 13.30 27.13
CA GLY A 129 10.18 12.67 28.22
C GLY A 129 9.11 11.62 27.86
N LYS A 130 8.95 11.21 26.60
CA LYS A 130 7.91 10.27 26.15
C LYS A 130 8.53 8.89 25.99
N ALA A 131 8.00 7.95 26.78
CA ALA A 131 8.56 6.65 27.17
C ALA A 131 8.78 5.59 26.06
N SER A 132 9.27 5.94 24.87
CA SER A 132 9.58 4.99 23.80
C SER A 132 10.66 5.48 22.83
N ALA A 133 11.70 6.15 23.34
CA ALA A 133 12.82 6.62 22.50
C ALA A 133 13.67 5.42 22.04
N LEU A 134 13.19 4.73 21.00
CA LEU A 134 14.02 3.84 20.20
C LEU A 134 15.26 4.64 19.75
N PRO A 135 16.42 3.98 19.60
CA PRO A 135 17.66 4.62 19.11
C PRO A 135 17.56 5.10 17.65
N TYR A 136 16.39 4.94 17.01
CA TYR A 136 16.08 5.42 15.68
C TYR A 136 14.57 5.73 15.57
N LYS A 137 14.22 6.64 14.65
CA LYS A 137 12.86 6.84 14.14
C LYS A 137 12.74 6.11 12.80
N LEU A 138 11.71 5.28 12.67
CA LEU A 138 11.37 4.58 11.43
C LEU A 138 9.91 4.85 11.10
N SER A 139 9.63 5.42 9.93
CA SER A 139 8.26 5.81 9.54
C SER A 139 8.00 5.74 8.04
N SER A 140 6.71 5.76 7.66
CA SER A 140 6.22 5.99 6.29
C SER A 140 5.37 7.26 6.30
N VAL A 141 5.41 8.00 5.20
CA VAL A 141 4.64 9.25 4.98
C VAL A 141 3.16 8.99 4.64
N GLY A 142 2.76 7.72 4.53
CA GLY A 142 1.37 7.39 4.33
C GLY A 142 0.81 7.75 2.94
N PRO A 143 -0.54 7.72 2.81
CA PRO A 143 -1.25 7.98 1.56
C PRO A 143 -1.01 9.34 0.92
N ASP A 144 -0.77 10.40 1.71
CA ASP A 144 -0.67 11.76 1.19
C ASP A 144 0.71 12.10 0.60
N GLY A 145 1.72 11.27 0.91
CA GLY A 145 3.10 11.44 0.47
C GLY A 145 3.82 12.63 1.12
N GLN A 146 3.22 13.27 2.11
CA GLN A 146 3.75 14.45 2.79
C GLN A 146 4.34 14.04 4.13
N PRO A 147 5.58 14.44 4.44
CA PRO A 147 6.17 14.11 5.72
C PRO A 147 5.54 14.92 6.87
N ASP A 148 5.50 14.29 8.04
CA ASP A 148 5.15 14.93 9.32
C ASP A 148 3.69 15.43 9.38
N THR A 149 2.79 14.68 8.74
CA THR A 149 1.33 14.83 8.75
C THR A 149 0.65 13.79 9.66
N ASP A 150 -0.68 13.88 9.83
CA ASP A 150 -1.44 12.98 10.71
C ASP A 150 -1.56 11.54 10.19
N ASP A 151 -1.30 11.30 8.90
CA ASP A 151 -1.34 9.97 8.29
C ASP A 151 0.00 9.24 8.26
N ASP A 152 1.07 9.88 8.72
CA ASP A 152 2.38 9.25 8.98
C ASP A 152 2.23 8.01 9.87
N ILE A 153 2.85 6.92 9.44
CA ILE A 153 2.87 5.66 10.19
C ILE A 153 4.26 5.49 10.78
N VAL A 154 4.38 5.69 12.09
CA VAL A 154 5.64 5.58 12.82
C VAL A 154 5.74 4.24 13.56
N HIS A 155 6.86 3.54 13.40
CA HIS A 155 7.16 2.33 14.16
C HIS A 155 7.43 2.68 15.64
N GLY A 156 6.84 1.94 16.57
CA GLY A 156 7.02 2.18 18.00
C GLY A 156 6.23 3.38 18.57
N ALA A 157 5.48 4.11 17.74
CA ALA A 157 4.52 5.09 18.24
C ALA A 157 3.36 4.38 18.95
N SER A 158 3.26 4.57 20.26
CA SER A 158 2.04 4.27 21.02
C SER A 158 0.89 5.12 20.47
N PRO A 159 -0.35 4.61 20.35
CA PRO A 159 -1.49 5.36 19.83
C PRO A 159 -1.91 6.48 20.81
N ALA A 160 -1.14 7.56 20.87
CA ALA A 160 -1.34 8.69 21.77
C ALA A 160 -1.68 9.98 21.01
N GLY A 161 -2.46 9.86 19.93
CA GLY A 161 -3.02 11.00 19.18
C GLY A 161 -4.55 11.09 19.19
N ALA A 162 -5.26 10.06 19.67
CA ALA A 162 -6.73 9.98 19.56
C ALA A 162 -7.52 10.60 20.73
N ALA A 163 -6.88 11.30 21.68
CA ALA A 163 -7.54 11.77 22.90
C ALA A 163 -7.46 13.29 23.14
N SER A 164 -7.41 14.10 22.07
CA SER A 164 -7.47 15.57 22.14
C SER A 164 -8.68 16.14 21.40
N ALA A 165 -9.84 15.50 21.51
CA ALA A 165 -11.11 16.05 21.02
C ALA A 165 -12.20 16.01 22.10
N ASN A 166 -12.22 17.10 22.89
CA ASN A 166 -13.39 17.84 23.37
C ASN A 166 -14.32 17.22 24.44
N PRO A 167 -15.10 18.05 25.18
CA PRO A 167 -15.12 19.53 25.26
C PRO A 167 -14.49 20.13 26.52
#